data_AF-A0AAD8AYJ1-F1
#
_entry.id   AF-A0AAD8AYJ1-F1
#
_cell.length_a   1.000
_cell.length_b   1.000
_cell.length_c   1.000
_cell.angle_alpha   90.00
_cell.angle_beta   90.00
_cell.angle_gamma   90.00
#
_symmetry.space_group_name_H-M   'P 1'
#
loop_
_entity.id
_entity.type
_entity.pdbx_description
1 polymer ?
#
loop_
_entity_poly.entity_id
_entity_poly.type
_entity_poly.pdbx_seq_one_letter_code
_entity_poly.pdbx_strand_id
1 'polypeptide(L)' 'PTNSLALFNPLQPTNSFALFNPLQPTITLSQYYDAVRIYGTVLAETIDKGGNPFDGLSITKQMWNRTFD' A
#
# COMPACT_ATOMS: atom_id res chain seq x y z
N PRO A 1 -0.36 -34.55 -2.42
CA PRO A 1 0.60 -33.54 -2.91
C PRO A 1 0.76 -32.45 -1.85
N THR A 2 1.56 -32.78 -0.83
CA THR A 2 1.72 -31.97 0.37
C THR A 2 3.20 -31.67 0.52
N ASN A 3 3.51 -30.38 0.64
CA ASN A 3 4.69 -29.80 1.27
C ASN A 3 6.07 -30.24 0.78
N SER A 4 6.84 -29.28 0.28
CA SER A 4 8.23 -29.04 0.73
C SER A 4 8.81 -27.86 -0.04
N LEU A 5 8.85 -26.66 0.55
CA LEU A 5 9.89 -25.66 0.29
C LEU A 5 10.00 -24.72 1.49
N ALA A 6 10.50 -25.25 2.62
CA ALA A 6 11.13 -24.44 3.65
C ALA A 6 12.56 -24.96 3.80
N LEU A 7 13.48 -24.42 3.00
CA LEU A 7 14.91 -24.58 3.25
C LEU A 7 15.42 -23.29 3.87
N PHE A 8 15.53 -23.31 5.19
CA PHE A 8 16.26 -22.35 5.99
C PHE A 8 17.72 -22.33 5.51
N ASN A 9 18.30 -21.15 5.24
CA ASN A 9 19.70 -21.00 4.80
C ASN A 9 20.56 -20.51 5.99
N PRO A 10 21.38 -21.38 6.63
CA PRO A 10 22.03 -21.06 7.90
C PRO A 10 23.37 -20.31 7.78
N LEU A 11 23.74 -19.79 6.60
CA LEU A 11 25.07 -19.19 6.38
C LEU A 11 25.03 -17.93 5.48
N GLN A 12 24.35 -16.86 5.90
CA GLN A 12 24.49 -15.57 5.20
C GLN A 12 25.36 -14.61 6.04
N PRO A 13 26.61 -14.33 5.62
CA PRO A 13 27.39 -13.27 6.21
C PRO A 13 26.77 -11.92 5.87
N THR A 14 26.89 -10.99 6.81
CA THR A 14 26.40 -9.61 6.80
C THR A 14 26.90 -8.84 5.58
N ASN A 15 26.19 -8.90 4.46
CA ASN A 15 26.27 -7.92 3.39
C ASN A 15 24.85 -7.67 2.89
N SER A 16 24.42 -6.43 3.07
CA SER A 16 23.06 -5.91 2.89
C SER A 16 22.61 -5.90 1.42
N PHE A 17 22.32 -7.07 0.88
CA PHE A 17 21.43 -7.25 -0.27
C PHE A 17 20.31 -8.18 0.21
N ALA A 18 19.17 -7.59 0.54
CA ALA A 18 17.98 -8.33 0.95
C ALA A 18 17.65 -9.36 -0.14
N LEU A 19 17.76 -10.64 0.23
CA LEU A 19 17.22 -11.75 -0.53
C LEU A 19 15.73 -11.44 -0.77
N PHE A 20 15.34 -11.28 -2.03
CA PHE A 20 13.93 -11.16 -2.41
C PHE A 20 13.17 -12.35 -1.82
N ASN A 21 12.43 -12.12 -0.75
CA ASN A 21 11.42 -13.07 -0.31
C ASN A 21 10.23 -12.89 -1.26
N PRO A 22 9.97 -13.82 -2.19
CA PRO A 22 8.89 -13.67 -3.17
C PRO A 22 7.50 -13.67 -2.52
N LEU A 23 7.41 -14.01 -1.23
CA LEU A 23 6.19 -13.95 -0.43
C LEU A 23 5.97 -12.57 0.21
N GLN A 24 6.97 -11.70 0.18
CA GLN A 24 6.86 -10.37 0.79
C GLN A 24 6.54 -9.35 -0.31
N PRO A 25 5.34 -8.74 -0.29
CA PRO A 25 5.01 -7.71 -1.27
C PRO A 25 6.00 -6.55 -1.15
N THR A 26 6.37 -5.99 -2.28
CA THR A 26 7.23 -4.81 -2.30
C THR A 26 6.52 -3.66 -1.57
N ILE A 27 7.30 -2.79 -0.93
CA ILE A 27 6.78 -1.59 -0.26
C ILE A 27 5.92 -0.77 -1.24
N THR A 28 6.33 -0.71 -2.51
CA THR A 28 5.61 0.01 -3.57
C THR A 28 4.21 -0.53 -3.84
N LEU A 29 4.00 -1.85 -3.76
CA LEU A 29 2.68 -2.45 -3.96
C LEU A 29 1.74 -2.06 -2.82
N SER A 30 2.25 -2.10 -1.58
CA SER A 30 1.49 -1.71 -0.39
C SER A 30 1.12 -0.23 -0.43
N GLN A 31 2.06 0.64 -0.79
CA GLN A 31 1.82 2.08 -0.94
C GLN A 31 0.77 2.41 -2.01
N TYR A 32 0.78 1.68 -3.14
CA TYR A 32 -0.21 1.89 -4.19
C TYR A 32 -1.61 1.43 -3.75
N TYR A 33 -1.68 0.29 -3.06
CA TYR A 33 -2.92 -0.19 -2.45
C TYR A 33 -3.50 0.84 -1.48
N ASP A 34 -2.67 1.38 -0.58
CA ASP A 34 -3.08 2.41 0.36
C ASP A 34 -3.53 3.69 -0.36
N ALA A 35 -2.83 4.13 -1.41
CA ALA A 35 -3.22 5.31 -2.17
C ALA A 35 -4.62 5.18 -2.80
N VAL A 36 -4.94 4.03 -3.41
CA VAL A 36 -6.26 3.79 -4.00
C VAL A 36 -7.34 3.70 -2.91
N ARG A 37 -7.04 3.04 -1.79
CA ARG A 37 -7.95 2.94 -0.65
C ARG A 37 -8.28 4.31 -0.05
N ILE A 38 -7.26 5.13 0.19
CA ILE A 38 -7.40 6.51 0.69
C ILE A 38 -8.23 7.35 -0.28
N TYR A 39 -7.98 7.23 -1.59
CA TYR A 39 -8.79 7.90 -2.61
C TYR A 39 -10.26 7.51 -2.56
N GLY A 40 -10.57 6.22 -2.43
CA GLY A 40 -11.95 5.76 -2.27
C GLY A 40 -12.64 6.36 -1.05
N THR A 41 -11.95 6.41 0.10
CA THR A 41 -12.49 7.00 1.34
C THR A 41 -12.79 8.50 1.19
N VAL A 42 -11.83 9.29 0.69
CA VAL A 42 -12.03 10.74 0.56
C VAL A 42 -13.03 11.09 -0.53
N LEU A 43 -13.11 10.29 -1.59
CA LEU A 43 -14.14 10.43 -2.62
C LEU A 43 -15.54 10.21 -2.03
N ALA A 44 -15.72 9.16 -1.23
CA ALA A 44 -17.01 8.89 -0.57
C ALA A 44 -17.41 10.04 0.36
N GLU A 45 -16.48 10.55 1.17
CA GLU A 45 -16.71 11.75 2.02
C GLU A 45 -17.07 12.99 1.19
N THR A 46 -16.45 13.15 0.02
CA THR A 46 -16.71 14.28 -0.88
C THR A 46 -18.12 14.20 -1.43
N ILE A 47 -18.57 13.02 -1.86
CA ILE A 47 -19.93 12.79 -2.36
C ILE A 47 -20.96 13.00 -1.24
N ASP A 48 -20.70 12.50 -0.03
CA ASP A 48 -21.58 12.66 1.13
C ASP A 48 -21.80 14.14 1.50
N LYS A 49 -20.76 14.97 1.38
CA LYS A 49 -20.83 16.42 1.57
C LYS A 49 -21.45 17.19 0.39
N GLY A 50 -21.90 16.50 -0.66
CA GLY A 50 -22.43 17.11 -1.89
C GLY A 50 -21.38 17.72 -2.80
N GLY A 51 -20.10 17.35 -2.64
CA GLY A 51 -18.99 17.79 -3.48
C GLY A 51 -18.95 17.11 -4.85
N ASN A 52 -18.13 17.65 -5.75
CA ASN A 52 -17.99 17.13 -7.10
C ASN A 52 -16.96 15.98 -7.15
N PRO A 53 -17.35 14.74 -7.53
CA PRO A 53 -16.42 13.60 -7.63
C PRO A 53 -15.36 13.76 -8.73
N PHE A 54 -15.57 14.67 -9.68
CA PHE A 54 -14.63 14.98 -10.75
C PHE A 54 -13.66 16.13 -10.40
N ASP A 55 -13.82 16.77 -9.25
CA ASP A 55 -12.87 17.77 -8.75
C ASP A 55 -11.71 17.08 -8.02
N GLY A 56 -10.79 16.52 -8.81
CA GLY A 56 -9.63 15.80 -8.29
C GLY A 56 -8.71 16.65 -7.42
N LEU A 57 -8.66 17.98 -7.63
CA LEU A 57 -7.83 18.87 -6.83
C LEU A 57 -8.41 19.04 -5.42
N SER A 58 -9.73 19.23 -5.32
CA SER A 58 -10.41 19.30 -4.03
C SER A 58 -10.28 18.00 -3.25
N ILE A 59 -10.47 16.85 -3.92
CA ILE A 59 -10.28 15.51 -3.32
C ILE A 59 -8.84 15.32 -2.83
N THR A 60 -7.84 15.68 -3.64
CA THR A 60 -6.42 15.53 -3.26
C THR A 60 -6.04 16.43 -2.08
N LYS A 61 -6.52 17.67 -2.05
CA LYS A 61 -6.30 18.58 -0.90
C LYS A 61 -6.89 18.04 0.39
N GLN A 62 -8.04 17.37 0.30
CA GLN A 62 -8.65 16.71 1.44
C GLN A 62 -7.84 15.52 1.95
N MET A 63 -6.82 15.02 1.25
CA MET A 63 -5.91 13.98 1.76
C MET A 63 -4.71 14.54 2.52
N TRP A 64 -4.35 15.80 2.27
CA TRP A 64 -3.15 16.39 2.84
C TRP A 64 -3.27 16.58 4.35
N ASN A 65 -2.16 16.36 5.06
CA ASN A 65 -2.09 16.52 6.53
C ASN A 65 -3.13 15.68 7.29
N ARG A 66 -3.46 14.49 6.78
CA ARG A 66 -4.35 13.50 7.42
C ARG A 66 -3.64 12.16 7.60
N THR A 67 -4.12 11.40 8.58
CA THR A 67 -3.73 10.02 8.83
C THR A 67 -4.85 9.09 8.40
N PHE A 68 -4.48 7.92 7.88
CA PHE A 68 -5.40 6.89 7.41
C PHE A 68 -4.96 5.54 8.00
N ASP A 69 -5.93 4.75 8.44
CA ASP A 69 -5.75 3.38 8.95
C ASP A 69 -6.12 2.36 7.86
#